data_AF-A0A1I3WCG3-F1
#
_entry.id   AF-A0A1I3WCG3-F1
#
_cell.length_a   1.000
_cell.length_b   1.000
_cell.length_c   1.000
_cell.angle_alpha   90.00
_cell.angle_beta   90.00
_cell.angle_gamma   90.00
#
_symmetry.space_group_name_H-M   'P 1'
#
loop_
_entity.id
_entity.type
_entity.pdbx_description
1 polymer ?
#
loop_
_entity_poly.entity_id
_entity_poly.type
_entity_poly.pdbx_seq_one_letter_code
_entity_poly.pdbx_strand_id
1 'polypeptide(L)' 'MTEKQILSYIFFKYVMCFILLYFVIDIVGLEGWGIFPLLFAFLATKDFVQGTRLADSYFKIRKNRNK' A
#
# COMPACT_ATOMS: atom_id res chain seq x y z
N MET A 1 2.13 -14.63 -13.76
CA MET A 1 2.37 -13.18 -13.56
C MET A 1 3.79 -12.86 -13.99
N THR A 2 3.95 -11.93 -14.92
CA THR A 2 5.26 -11.42 -15.35
C THR A 2 5.87 -10.54 -14.25
N GLU A 3 7.19 -10.47 -14.10
CA GLU A 3 7.85 -9.60 -13.10
C GLU A 3 7.36 -8.14 -13.15
N LYS A 4 7.13 -7.63 -14.37
CA LYS A 4 6.57 -6.29 -14.60
C LYS A 4 5.16 -6.12 -14.01
N GLN A 5 4.35 -7.19 -14.00
CA GLN A 5 3.01 -7.17 -13.41
C GLN A 5 3.07 -7.14 -11.88
N ILE A 6 4.00 -7.89 -11.28
CA ILE A 6 4.22 -7.87 -9.82
C ILE A 6 4.71 -6.49 -9.37
N LEU A 7 5.66 -5.90 -10.10
CA LEU A 7 6.16 -4.54 -9.83
C LEU A 7 5.05 -3.50 -9.96
N SER A 8 4.23 -3.57 -11.01
CA SER A 8 3.07 -2.68 -11.22
C SER A 8 2.05 -2.82 -10.09
N TYR A 9 1.79 -4.05 -9.63
CA TYR A 9 0.88 -4.30 -8.51
C TYR A 9 1.39 -3.73 -7.18
N ILE A 10 2.69 -3.86 -6.90
CA ILE A 10 3.33 -3.25 -5.73
C ILE A 10 3.21 -1.73 -5.80
N PHE A 11 3.50 -1.13 -6.96
CA PHE A 11 3.37 0.31 -7.16
C PHE A 11 1.93 0.78 -6.92
N PHE A 12 0.94 0.08 -7.49
CA PHE A 12 -0.47 0.36 -7.28
C PHE A 12 -0.88 0.33 -5.80
N LYS A 13 -0.36 -0.63 -5.02
CA LYS A 13 -0.61 -0.71 -3.57
C LYS A 13 -0.12 0.53 -2.82
N TYR A 14 1.06 1.03 -3.15
CA TYR A 14 1.56 2.26 -2.55
C TYR A 14 0.74 3.48 -2.98
N VAL A 15 0.38 3.58 -4.26
CA VAL A 15 -0.49 4.67 -4.76
C VAL A 15 -1.83 4.68 -3.99
N MET A 16 -2.46 3.53 -3.84
CA MET A 16 -3.71 3.41 -3.07
C MET A 16 -3.52 3.78 -1.60
N CYS A 17 -2.41 3.40 -0.98
CA CYS A 17 -2.07 3.82 0.38
C CYS A 17 -2.01 5.35 0.49
N PHE A 18 -1.31 6.03 -0.42
CA PHE A 18 -1.20 7.50 -0.39
C PHE A 18 -2.55 8.19 -0.60
N ILE A 19 -3.36 7.69 -1.54
CA ILE A 19 -4.70 8.24 -1.80
C ILE A 19 -5.60 8.09 -0.57
N LEU A 20 -5.63 6.91 0.03
CA LEU A 20 -6.42 6.67 1.24
C LEU A 20 -5.94 7.55 2.40
N LEU A 21 -4.63 7.71 2.57
CA LEU A 21 -4.06 8.53 3.63
C LEU A 21 -4.39 10.03 3.43
N TYR A 22 -4.39 10.51 2.17
CA TYR A 22 -4.87 11.86 1.85
C TYR A 22 -6.33 12.06 2.29
N PHE A 23 -7.22 11.13 1.95
CA PHE A 23 -8.63 11.21 2.38
C PHE A 23 -8.78 11.17 3.91
N VAL A 24 -7.96 10.38 4.61
CA VAL A 24 -7.95 10.36 6.08
C VAL A 24 -7.62 11.75 6.62
N ILE A 25 -6.55 12.38 6.12
CA ILE A 25 -6.13 13.70 6.58
C ILE A 25 -7.22 14.75 6.30
N ASP A 26 -7.80 14.73 5.11
CA ASP A 26 -8.84 15.68 4.70
C ASP A 26 -10.09 15.56 5.58
N ILE A 27 -10.61 14.34 5.76
CA ILE A 27 -11.82 14.11 6.57
C ILE A 27 -11.56 14.41 8.05
N VAL A 28 -10.39 14.01 8.58
CA VAL A 28 -10.03 14.34 9.99
C VAL A 28 -9.88 15.84 10.18
N GLY A 29 -9.39 16.56 9.18
CA GLY A 29 -9.29 18.02 9.20
C GLY A 29 -10.65 18.73 9.20
N LEU A 30 -11.66 18.16 8.53
CA LEU A 30 -12.99 18.74 8.41
C LEU A 30 -13.94 18.35 9.56
N GLU A 31 -14.00 17.06 9.90
CA GLU A 31 -15.02 16.49 10.79
C GLU A 31 -14.42 15.81 12.04
N GLY A 32 -13.09 15.71 12.13
CA GLY A 32 -12.39 15.01 13.20
C GLY A 32 -12.36 13.49 13.03
N TRP A 33 -12.05 12.77 14.11
CA TRP A 33 -11.94 11.31 14.08
C TRP A 33 -13.32 10.65 14.10
N GLY A 34 -13.82 10.27 12.92
CA GLY A 34 -14.99 9.43 12.74
C GLY A 34 -14.66 7.97 12.40
N ILE A 35 -15.70 7.16 12.16
CA ILE A 35 -15.55 5.75 11.78
C ILE A 35 -14.88 5.60 10.39
N PHE A 36 -15.21 6.48 9.43
CA PHE A 36 -14.67 6.43 8.07
C PHE A 36 -13.17 6.73 7.99
N PRO A 37 -12.63 7.81 8.62
CA PRO A 37 -11.19 8.02 8.70
C PRO A 37 -10.43 6.83 9.31
N LEU A 38 -10.99 6.21 10.35
CA LEU A 38 -10.39 5.06 11.01
C LEU A 38 -10.32 3.85 10.07
N LEU A 39 -11.41 3.58 9.33
CA LEU A 39 -11.45 2.53 8.31
C LEU A 39 -10.46 2.81 7.16
N PHE A 40 -10.40 4.05 6.67
CA PHE A 40 -9.46 4.41 5.61
C PHE A 40 -8.01 4.35 6.07
N ALA A 41 -7.70 4.76 7.31
CA ALA A 41 -6.37 4.61 7.89
C ALA A 41 -5.97 3.14 8.05
N PHE A 42 -6.92 2.28 8.46
CA PHE A 42 -6.70 0.84 8.55
C PHE A 42 -6.43 0.23 7.17
N LEU A 43 -7.23 0.59 6.16
CA LEU A 43 -7.05 0.13 4.78
C LEU A 43 -5.71 0.60 4.20
N ALA A 44 -5.35 1.87 4.41
CA ALA A 44 -4.07 2.43 3.99
C ALA A 44 -2.90 1.66 4.61
N THR A 45 -2.96 1.40 5.92
CA THR A 45 -1.94 0.62 6.63
C THR A 45 -1.85 -0.81 6.08
N LYS A 46 -2.99 -1.45 5.82
CA LYS A 46 -3.03 -2.78 5.21
C LYS A 46 -2.38 -2.79 3.83
N ASP A 47 -2.68 -1.81 2.97
CA ASP A 47 -2.09 -1.74 1.62
C ASP A 47 -0.59 -1.44 1.66
N PHE A 48 -0.13 -0.63 2.61
CA PHE A 48 1.30 -0.42 2.88
C PHE A 48 2.02 -1.71 3.30
N VAL A 49 1.46 -2.45 4.26
CA VAL A 49 2.02 -3.74 4.73
C VAL A 49 2.01 -4.79 3.62
N GLN A 50 0.94 -4.85 2.83
CA GLN A 50 0.89 -5.77 1.68
C GLN A 50 1.93 -5.39 0.62
N GLY A 51 2.04 -4.10 0.28
CA GLY A 51 3.02 -3.59 -0.69
C GLY A 51 4.46 -3.88 -0.29
N THR A 52 4.81 -3.64 0.99
CA THR A 52 6.14 -3.93 1.54
C THR A 52 6.46 -5.43 1.54
N ARG A 53 5.53 -6.30 1.96
CA ARG A 53 5.72 -7.77 1.93
C ARG A 53 5.90 -8.31 0.51
N LEU A 54 5.14 -7.77 -0.45
CA LEU A 54 5.27 -8.12 -1.86
C LEU A 54 6.61 -7.64 -2.44
N ALA A 55 7.05 -6.43 -2.08
CA ALA A 55 8.35 -5.91 -2.48
C ALA A 55 9.50 -6.78 -1.95
N ASP A 56 9.50 -7.12 -0.66
CA ASP A 56 10.50 -8.01 -0.07
C ASP A 56 10.51 -9.39 -0.75
N SER A 57 9.33 -9.95 -1.02
CA SER A 57 9.20 -11.22 -1.75
C SER A 57 9.77 -11.11 -3.18
N TYR A 58 9.50 -10.00 -3.89
CA TYR A 58 10.04 -9.73 -5.22
C TYR A 58 11.58 -9.65 -5.20
N PHE A 59 12.16 -8.94 -4.24
CA PHE A 59 13.62 -8.84 -4.08
C PHE A 59 14.26 -10.19 -3.74
N LYS A 60 13.66 -10.99 -2.85
CA LYS A 60 14.13 -12.34 -2.52
C LYS A 60 14.13 -13.27 -3.72
N ILE A 61 13.05 -13.28 -4.51
CA ILE A 61 12.96 -14.10 -5.74
C ILE A 61 14.02 -13.66 -6.75
N ARG A 62 14.17 -12.36 -6.98
CA ARG A 62 15.18 -11.84 -7.92
C ARG A 62 16.61 -12.16 -7.47
N LYS A 63 16.90 -12.07 -6.17
CA LYS A 63 18.20 -12.42 -5.60
C LYS A 63 18.52 -13.92 -5.75
N ASN A 64 17.53 -14.80 -5.56
CA ASN A 64 17.71 -16.25 -5.73
C ASN A 64 17.82 -16.66 -7.20
N ARG A 65 17.28 -15.90 -8.16
CA ARG A 65 17.41 -16.20 -9.60
C ARG A 65 18.75 -15.75 -10.18
N ASN A 66 19.39 -14.74 -9.59
CA ASN A 66 20.73 -14.26 -9.97
C ASN A 66 21.87 -14.96 -9.21
N LYS A 67 21.57 -16.03 -8.48
CA LYS A 67 22.53 -16.89 -7.77
C LYS A 67 22.66 -18.20 -8.52
#